data_AF-A0A9E2W6L8-F1
#
_entry.id   AF-A0A9E2W6L8-F1
#
_cell.length_a   1.000
_cell.length_b   1.000
_cell.length_c   1.000
_cell.angle_alpha   90.00
_cell.angle_beta   90.00
_cell.angle_gamma   90.00
#
_symmetry.space_group_name_H-M   'P 1'
#
loop_
_entity.id
_entity.type
_entity.pdbx_description
1 polymer ?
#
loop_
_entity_poly.entity_id
_entity_poly.type
_entity_poly.pdbx_seq_one_letter_code
_entity_poly.pdbx_strand_id
1 'polypeptide(L)'
;MKKYAVLLCALSMFCFTHTLIAQKQKAKKSNKATTDAFYTGTYPNLFKQAGYNQTDIDSKLAKAYHDVFEGPDKVYFEVGDSMAYVSDVKNHDARTEGLSYGMMIAVQLNKKDVFDRIWRWTKKYLQHQDGPRQGYFAWSIEPKTLKKNSDGTASDGELYFVTDLLFAANRWGNNTGIDYYHEARIILDAMWSKDGTGGIYNILNTTYKQITFTPEEKNYGWTDPSYHLPAFFEIWAMYAKDGHEQFYKDCADTSRAFLHRACKAATALNYDYTEFSGEAHSTPWMPPAFRFDSWRVPMNITMDYVWFGKDKEWQQDYAKRFQSFLRSKGIDKFDDQFNIDGSAPEFILPAGGIKKLRHSLGLVATSAAASYMGQDKNFDFVHALWNAKLEPYEDGYFDPYYDGLLYLFSIMHLSGNYKIIKPAGSN
;
A
#
# COMPACT_ATOMS: atom_id res chain seq x y z
N MET A 1 61.03 3.65 40.52
CA MET A 1 60.13 3.97 39.38
C MET A 1 60.46 3.17 38.11
N LYS A 2 60.56 1.84 38.21
CA LYS A 2 60.71 0.93 37.05
C LYS A 2 60.04 -0.39 37.45
N LYS A 3 58.75 -0.55 37.16
CA LYS A 3 58.01 -1.85 37.19
C LYS A 3 56.57 -1.78 36.67
N TYR A 4 56.01 -0.59 36.39
CA TYR A 4 54.63 -0.45 35.88
C TYR A 4 54.50 -0.20 34.37
N ALA A 5 55.61 -0.07 33.62
CA ALA A 5 55.57 0.31 32.21
C ALA A 5 55.40 -0.88 31.23
N VAL A 6 55.60 -2.13 31.67
CA VAL A 6 55.58 -3.28 30.75
C VAL A 6 54.19 -3.95 30.67
N LEU A 7 53.34 -3.78 31.68
CA LEU A 7 52.00 -4.40 31.69
C LEU A 7 50.96 -3.63 30.84
N LEU A 8 51.17 -2.33 30.62
CA LEU A 8 50.23 -1.48 29.86
C LEU A 8 50.36 -1.63 28.33
N CYS A 9 51.51 -2.05 27.81
CA CYS A 9 51.68 -2.31 26.37
C CYS A 9 51.13 -3.68 25.93
N ALA A 10 51.07 -4.67 26.82
CA ALA A 10 50.53 -6.00 26.49
C ALA A 10 48.99 -6.01 26.45
N LEU A 11 48.32 -5.27 27.35
CA LEU A 11 46.85 -5.16 27.33
C LEU A 11 46.33 -4.31 26.16
N SER A 12 47.07 -3.31 25.71
CA SER A 12 46.65 -2.47 24.58
C SER A 12 46.75 -3.20 23.23
N MET A 13 47.75 -4.08 23.04
CA MET A 13 47.84 -4.91 21.84
C MET A 13 46.78 -6.03 21.78
N PHE A 14 46.37 -6.60 22.92
CA PHE A 14 45.32 -7.62 22.97
C PHE A 14 43.92 -7.02 22.68
N CYS A 15 43.64 -5.81 23.18
CA CYS A 15 42.42 -5.09 22.85
C CYS A 15 42.37 -4.66 21.38
N PHE A 16 43.48 -4.18 20.79
CA PHE A 16 43.48 -3.77 19.38
C PHE A 16 43.30 -4.94 18.41
N THR A 17 43.86 -6.11 18.71
CA THR A 17 43.72 -7.30 17.84
C THR A 17 42.32 -7.92 17.90
N HIS A 18 41.66 -7.94 19.06
CA HIS A 18 40.26 -8.39 19.17
C HIS A 18 39.28 -7.41 18.49
N THR A 19 39.52 -6.10 18.56
CA THR A 19 38.66 -5.11 17.88
C THR A 19 38.81 -5.17 16.35
N LEU A 20 40.03 -5.43 15.83
CA LEU A 20 40.28 -5.61 14.40
C LEU A 20 39.73 -6.94 13.86
N ILE A 21 39.74 -8.02 14.64
CA ILE A 21 39.14 -9.31 14.25
C ILE A 21 37.61 -9.23 14.33
N ALA A 22 37.04 -8.54 15.33
CA ALA A 22 35.61 -8.30 15.43
C ALA A 22 35.09 -7.34 14.33
N GLN A 23 35.88 -6.33 13.94
CA GLN A 23 35.57 -5.47 12.78
C GLN A 23 35.74 -6.21 11.46
N LYS A 24 36.75 -7.08 11.28
CA LYS A 24 36.87 -7.94 10.10
C LYS A 24 35.79 -9.02 10.03
N GLN A 25 35.27 -9.52 11.16
CA GLN A 25 34.14 -10.45 11.20
C GLN A 25 32.78 -9.75 11.02
N LYS A 26 32.62 -8.50 11.49
CA LYS A 26 31.44 -7.65 11.15
C LYS A 26 31.45 -7.23 9.68
N ALA A 27 32.61 -6.92 9.10
CA ALA A 27 32.76 -6.62 7.68
C ALA A 27 32.65 -7.86 6.76
N LYS A 28 32.60 -9.07 7.32
CA LYS A 28 32.36 -10.33 6.60
C LYS A 28 30.95 -10.91 6.78
N LYS A 29 30.03 -10.21 7.44
CA LYS A 29 28.61 -10.58 7.42
C LYS A 29 27.91 -9.85 6.28
N SER A 30 27.57 -10.63 5.25
CA SER A 30 26.65 -10.31 4.16
C SER A 30 27.15 -9.33 3.08
N ASN A 31 28.14 -9.76 2.29
CA ASN A 31 28.21 -9.37 0.88
C ASN A 31 27.31 -10.31 0.04
N LYS A 32 26.07 -10.54 0.50
CA LYS A 32 25.04 -11.16 -0.32
C LYS A 32 24.59 -10.06 -1.25
N ALA A 33 24.75 -10.22 -2.56
CA ALA A 33 24.24 -9.25 -3.54
C ALA A 33 22.77 -8.94 -3.18
N THR A 34 22.43 -7.65 -3.03
CA THR A 34 21.05 -7.25 -2.77
C THR A 34 20.16 -7.77 -3.90
N THR A 35 19.03 -8.37 -3.55
CA THR A 35 18.03 -8.86 -4.49
C THR A 35 16.86 -7.88 -4.62
N ASP A 36 16.95 -6.69 -4.01
CA ASP A 36 15.83 -5.76 -3.91
C ASP A 36 15.64 -5.01 -5.23
N ALA A 37 14.39 -4.83 -5.64
CA ALA A 37 14.08 -4.35 -6.98
C ALA A 37 14.54 -2.90 -7.20
N PHE A 38 14.62 -2.08 -6.14
CA PHE A 38 15.18 -0.73 -6.21
C PHE A 38 16.64 -0.74 -6.70
N TYR A 39 17.49 -1.59 -6.13
CA TYR A 39 18.92 -1.64 -6.43
C TYR A 39 19.22 -2.41 -7.72
N THR A 40 18.45 -3.45 -8.01
CA THR A 40 18.72 -4.36 -9.14
C THR A 40 17.98 -3.99 -10.43
N GLY A 41 16.90 -3.19 -10.33
CA GLY A 41 15.96 -2.97 -11.44
C GLY A 41 15.19 -4.23 -11.86
N THR A 42 15.40 -5.36 -11.17
CA THR A 42 14.81 -6.64 -11.50
C THR A 42 13.65 -6.92 -10.56
N TYR A 43 12.47 -7.09 -11.13
CA TYR A 43 11.26 -7.45 -10.39
C TYR A 43 11.01 -8.94 -10.60
N PRO A 44 11.08 -9.76 -9.54
CA PRO A 44 10.79 -11.17 -9.65
C PRO A 44 9.36 -11.39 -10.16
N ASN A 45 9.14 -12.51 -10.84
CA ASN A 45 7.81 -12.94 -11.29
C ASN A 45 7.51 -14.26 -10.57
N LEU A 46 6.60 -14.23 -9.59
CA LEU A 46 6.27 -15.38 -8.77
C LEU A 46 5.40 -16.40 -9.50
N PHE A 47 4.51 -15.96 -10.41
CA PHE A 47 3.77 -16.89 -11.27
C PHE A 47 4.70 -17.75 -12.13
N LYS A 48 5.76 -17.14 -12.68
CA LYS A 48 6.78 -17.87 -13.44
C LYS A 48 7.56 -18.85 -12.57
N GLN A 49 7.86 -18.48 -11.33
CA GLN A 49 8.49 -19.39 -10.35
C GLN A 49 7.58 -20.56 -9.97
N ALA A 50 6.26 -20.33 -9.93
CA ALA A 50 5.24 -21.35 -9.70
C ALA A 50 4.93 -22.23 -10.94
N GLY A 51 5.64 -22.01 -12.08
CA GLY A 51 5.55 -22.88 -13.26
C GLY A 51 4.63 -22.38 -14.38
N TYR A 52 4.02 -21.20 -14.25
CA TYR A 52 3.22 -20.62 -15.32
C TYR A 52 4.10 -20.00 -16.41
N ASN A 53 3.72 -20.15 -17.68
CA ASN A 53 4.47 -19.55 -18.79
C ASN A 53 4.13 -18.06 -18.95
N GLN A 54 5.02 -17.31 -19.60
CA GLN A 54 4.90 -15.85 -19.70
C GLN A 54 3.65 -15.41 -20.47
N THR A 55 3.29 -16.10 -21.55
CA THR A 55 2.12 -15.75 -22.38
C THR A 55 0.82 -15.85 -21.59
N ASP A 56 0.67 -16.88 -20.75
CA ASP A 56 -0.50 -17.03 -19.89
C ASP A 56 -0.53 -15.96 -18.78
N ILE A 57 0.63 -15.61 -18.22
CA ILE A 57 0.74 -14.56 -17.19
C ILE A 57 0.32 -13.21 -17.76
N ASP A 58 0.83 -12.87 -18.95
CA ASP A 58 0.49 -11.63 -19.64
C ASP A 58 -1.02 -11.60 -19.98
N SER A 59 -1.58 -12.74 -20.40
CA SER A 59 -3.01 -12.88 -20.69
C SER A 59 -3.87 -12.74 -19.44
N LYS A 60 -3.45 -13.32 -18.30
CA LYS A 60 -4.14 -13.21 -17.01
C LYS A 60 -4.15 -11.75 -16.52
N LEU A 61 -3.03 -11.04 -16.64
CA LEU A 61 -2.94 -9.61 -16.30
C LEU A 61 -3.81 -8.76 -17.23
N ALA A 62 -3.74 -8.98 -18.54
CA ALA A 62 -4.56 -8.25 -19.51
C ALA A 62 -6.06 -8.49 -19.25
N LYS A 63 -6.45 -9.73 -18.95
CA LYS A 63 -7.84 -10.06 -18.58
C LYS A 63 -8.26 -9.37 -17.30
N ALA A 64 -7.44 -9.41 -16.24
CA ALA A 64 -7.76 -8.73 -14.98
C ALA A 64 -7.94 -7.22 -15.17
N TYR A 65 -7.09 -6.59 -15.98
CA TYR A 65 -7.27 -5.19 -16.35
C TYR A 65 -8.59 -4.96 -17.11
N HIS A 66 -8.86 -5.78 -18.13
CA HIS A 66 -10.09 -5.69 -18.91
C HIS A 66 -11.33 -5.82 -18.02
N ASP A 67 -11.40 -6.85 -17.18
CA ASP A 67 -12.57 -7.10 -16.32
C ASP A 67 -12.86 -5.91 -15.39
N VAL A 68 -11.82 -5.22 -14.89
CA VAL A 68 -11.97 -4.09 -13.96
C VAL A 68 -12.22 -2.76 -14.69
N PHE A 69 -11.60 -2.50 -15.85
CA PHE A 69 -11.61 -1.17 -16.49
C PHE A 69 -12.37 -1.09 -17.82
N GLU A 70 -12.56 -2.19 -18.54
CA GLU A 70 -13.05 -2.18 -19.92
C GLU A 70 -14.30 -3.05 -20.13
N GLY A 71 -14.48 -4.08 -19.28
CA GLY A 71 -15.54 -5.06 -19.36
C GLY A 71 -16.93 -4.54 -19.01
N PRO A 72 -17.97 -5.40 -19.13
CA PRO A 72 -19.36 -5.01 -18.89
C PRO A 72 -19.61 -4.53 -17.45
N ASP A 73 -18.90 -5.12 -16.49
CA ASP A 73 -19.03 -4.82 -15.06
C ASP A 73 -17.88 -3.96 -14.52
N LYS A 74 -17.24 -3.19 -15.41
CA LYS A 74 -16.13 -2.30 -15.08
C LYS A 74 -16.49 -1.27 -14.01
N VAL A 75 -15.45 -0.74 -13.37
CA VAL A 75 -15.54 0.36 -12.41
C VAL A 75 -15.04 1.70 -12.95
N TYR A 76 -14.55 1.74 -14.19
CA TYR A 76 -14.06 2.94 -14.86
C TYR A 76 -15.09 3.51 -15.84
N PHE A 77 -15.42 4.79 -15.67
CA PHE A 77 -16.49 5.47 -16.42
C PHE A 77 -16.01 6.79 -17.01
N GLU A 78 -16.05 6.90 -18.34
CA GLU A 78 -15.68 8.11 -19.06
C GLU A 78 -16.75 9.21 -18.96
N VAL A 79 -16.30 10.46 -18.89
CA VAL A 79 -17.14 11.66 -18.79
C VAL A 79 -16.69 12.65 -19.85
N GLY A 80 -17.44 12.71 -20.95
CA GLY A 80 -17.05 13.47 -22.14
C GLY A 80 -15.70 12.99 -22.69
N ASP A 81 -15.00 13.89 -23.38
CA ASP A 81 -13.84 13.49 -24.19
C ASP A 81 -12.52 13.41 -23.41
N SER A 82 -12.46 13.91 -22.16
CA SER A 82 -11.18 14.13 -21.46
C SER A 82 -11.15 13.78 -19.98
N MET A 83 -12.25 13.27 -19.41
CA MET A 83 -12.35 12.92 -17.99
C MET A 83 -12.91 11.51 -17.82
N ALA A 84 -12.64 10.91 -16.66
CA ALA A 84 -13.25 9.65 -16.23
C ALA A 84 -13.16 9.53 -14.71
N TYR A 85 -13.94 8.64 -14.11
CA TYR A 85 -13.85 8.32 -12.69
C TYR A 85 -13.83 6.81 -12.48
N VAL A 86 -13.34 6.40 -11.30
CA VAL A 86 -13.48 5.04 -10.78
C VAL A 86 -14.55 5.06 -9.71
N SER A 87 -15.54 4.17 -9.80
CA SER A 87 -16.70 4.15 -8.91
C SER A 87 -16.75 2.89 -8.06
N ASP A 88 -17.04 3.05 -6.77
CA ASP A 88 -17.56 1.98 -5.93
C ASP A 88 -19.03 1.74 -6.28
N VAL A 89 -19.24 0.88 -7.29
CA VAL A 89 -20.55 0.68 -7.93
C VAL A 89 -21.62 0.26 -6.92
N LYS A 90 -21.25 -0.55 -5.92
CA LYS A 90 -22.18 -1.03 -4.88
C LYS A 90 -22.60 0.05 -3.89
N ASN A 91 -21.75 1.04 -3.64
CA ASN A 91 -22.04 2.16 -2.75
C ASN A 91 -22.52 3.41 -3.49
N HIS A 92 -22.55 3.36 -4.83
CA HIS A 92 -23.01 4.43 -5.71
C HIS A 92 -22.21 5.75 -5.56
N ASP A 93 -20.94 5.64 -5.15
CA ASP A 93 -20.03 6.77 -5.02
C ASP A 93 -18.71 6.54 -5.80
N ALA A 94 -17.97 7.63 -6.04
CA ALA A 94 -16.56 7.59 -6.38
C ALA A 94 -15.77 8.04 -5.16
N ARG A 95 -14.69 7.34 -4.86
CA ARG A 95 -13.87 7.56 -3.67
C ARG A 95 -12.44 7.90 -4.05
N THR A 96 -11.80 8.76 -3.27
CA THR A 96 -10.38 9.11 -3.48
C THR A 96 -9.49 7.88 -3.50
N GLU A 97 -9.77 6.87 -2.67
CA GLU A 97 -9.13 5.55 -2.70
C GLU A 97 -9.18 4.91 -4.10
N GLY A 98 -10.39 4.69 -4.64
CA GLY A 98 -10.53 4.04 -5.95
C GLY A 98 -9.99 4.86 -7.11
N LEU A 99 -10.12 6.19 -7.03
CA LEU A 99 -9.59 7.11 -8.03
C LEU A 99 -8.06 7.06 -8.07
N SER A 100 -7.41 7.10 -6.91
CA SER A 100 -5.95 7.01 -6.82
C SER A 100 -5.47 5.59 -7.19
N TYR A 101 -6.18 4.54 -6.81
CA TYR A 101 -5.86 3.17 -7.25
C TYR A 101 -5.92 3.04 -8.77
N GLY A 102 -6.94 3.63 -9.40
CA GLY A 102 -7.04 3.68 -10.86
C GLY A 102 -5.88 4.40 -11.52
N MET A 103 -5.42 5.52 -10.94
CA MET A 103 -4.23 6.23 -11.40
C MET A 103 -2.96 5.38 -11.24
N MET A 104 -2.76 4.73 -10.09
CA MET A 104 -1.63 3.83 -9.87
C MET A 104 -1.59 2.68 -10.89
N ILE A 105 -2.73 2.01 -11.13
CA ILE A 105 -2.83 0.95 -12.13
C ILE A 105 -2.51 1.48 -13.52
N ALA A 106 -3.07 2.63 -13.89
CA ALA A 106 -2.84 3.24 -15.19
C ALA A 106 -1.37 3.61 -15.42
N VAL A 107 -0.70 4.22 -14.43
CA VAL A 107 0.71 4.58 -14.57
C VAL A 107 1.61 3.36 -14.64
N GLN A 108 1.36 2.31 -13.84
CA GLN A 108 2.11 1.05 -13.88
C GLN A 108 2.00 0.35 -15.24
N LEU A 109 0.78 0.26 -15.79
CA LEU A 109 0.48 -0.38 -17.06
C LEU A 109 0.67 0.53 -18.29
N ASN A 110 1.28 1.71 -18.11
CA ASN A 110 1.56 2.67 -19.19
C ASN A 110 0.33 3.20 -19.94
N LYS A 111 -0.80 3.35 -19.26
CA LYS A 111 -2.07 3.82 -19.83
C LYS A 111 -2.29 5.31 -19.54
N LYS A 112 -1.50 6.17 -20.20
CA LYS A 112 -1.49 7.63 -19.98
C LYS A 112 -2.86 8.28 -20.10
N ASP A 113 -3.64 7.93 -21.12
CA ASP A 113 -4.96 8.53 -21.33
C ASP A 113 -5.93 8.23 -20.18
N VAL A 114 -5.95 6.99 -19.69
CA VAL A 114 -6.74 6.57 -18.52
C VAL A 114 -6.32 7.36 -17.28
N PHE A 115 -5.02 7.47 -17.03
CA PHE A 115 -4.48 8.26 -15.90
C PHE A 115 -4.93 9.72 -15.97
N ASP A 116 -4.72 10.36 -17.13
CA ASP A 116 -5.02 11.77 -17.34
C ASP A 116 -6.52 12.06 -17.16
N ARG A 117 -7.38 11.16 -17.63
CA ARG A 117 -8.83 11.26 -17.49
C ARG A 117 -9.27 11.19 -16.03
N ILE A 118 -8.74 10.22 -15.28
CA ILE A 118 -9.04 10.08 -13.84
C ILE A 118 -8.55 11.32 -13.08
N TRP A 119 -7.32 11.77 -13.33
CA TRP A 119 -6.76 12.93 -12.67
C TRP A 119 -7.58 14.21 -12.91
N ARG A 120 -7.92 14.51 -14.17
CA ARG A 120 -8.71 15.71 -14.50
C ARG A 120 -10.06 15.72 -13.80
N TRP A 121 -10.75 14.58 -13.77
CA TRP A 121 -12.04 14.48 -13.08
C TRP A 121 -11.88 14.66 -11.58
N THR A 122 -10.90 13.95 -11.00
CA THR A 122 -10.61 13.98 -9.56
C THR A 122 -10.30 15.39 -9.09
N LYS A 123 -9.37 16.07 -9.76
CA LYS A 123 -9.00 17.46 -9.46
C LYS A 123 -10.20 18.39 -9.56
N LYS A 124 -10.99 18.28 -10.64
CA LYS A 124 -12.11 19.18 -10.91
C LYS A 124 -13.22 19.07 -9.87
N TYR A 125 -13.55 17.85 -9.44
CA TYR A 125 -14.76 17.60 -8.64
C TYR A 125 -14.50 17.36 -7.14
N LEU A 126 -13.29 16.91 -6.77
CA LEU A 126 -12.98 16.55 -5.38
C LEU A 126 -11.95 17.46 -4.72
N GLN A 127 -10.98 18.02 -5.46
CA GLN A 127 -9.95 18.86 -4.86
C GLN A 127 -10.55 20.19 -4.37
N HIS A 128 -10.37 20.46 -3.08
CA HIS A 128 -10.74 21.74 -2.49
C HIS A 128 -9.80 22.84 -2.99
N GLN A 129 -10.37 23.89 -3.58
CA GLN A 129 -9.60 24.98 -4.21
C GLN A 129 -9.24 26.10 -3.21
N ASP A 130 -9.94 26.17 -2.08
CA ASP A 130 -9.79 27.20 -1.07
C ASP A 130 -10.07 26.66 0.36
N GLY A 131 -9.92 27.56 1.33
CA GLY A 131 -10.19 27.28 2.74
C GLY A 131 -9.18 26.35 3.41
N PRO A 132 -9.45 25.93 4.67
CA PRO A 132 -8.53 25.09 5.44
C PRO A 132 -8.15 23.78 4.73
N ARG A 133 -9.04 23.24 3.90
CA ARG A 133 -8.83 21.99 3.14
C ARG A 133 -8.19 22.19 1.77
N GLN A 134 -7.85 23.43 1.37
CA GLN A 134 -7.23 23.69 0.07
C GLN A 134 -6.08 22.70 -0.21
N GLY A 135 -6.12 22.07 -1.39
CA GLY A 135 -5.14 21.09 -1.84
C GLY A 135 -5.48 19.62 -1.50
N TYR A 136 -6.35 19.38 -0.51
CA TYR A 136 -6.88 18.05 -0.20
C TYR A 136 -8.17 17.75 -0.97
N PHE A 137 -8.62 16.50 -0.90
CA PHE A 137 -9.75 15.98 -1.66
C PHE A 137 -10.88 15.57 -0.74
N ALA A 138 -12.11 15.87 -1.15
CA ALA A 138 -13.31 15.24 -0.59
C ALA A 138 -13.26 13.73 -0.85
N TRP A 139 -13.34 12.90 0.18
CA TRP A 139 -13.08 11.46 0.04
C TRP A 139 -14.17 10.69 -0.73
N SER A 140 -15.40 11.21 -0.79
CA SER A 140 -16.55 10.56 -1.45
C SER A 140 -17.48 11.57 -2.13
N ILE A 141 -17.89 11.23 -3.36
CA ILE A 141 -18.80 12.00 -4.20
C ILE A 141 -19.76 11.07 -4.93
N GLU A 142 -21.03 11.46 -5.09
CA GLU A 142 -22.00 10.76 -5.94
C GLU A 142 -21.79 11.19 -7.41
N PRO A 143 -21.29 10.33 -8.32
CA PRO A 143 -20.86 10.78 -9.65
C PRO A 143 -22.00 11.25 -10.56
N LYS A 144 -23.24 10.80 -10.32
CA LYS A 144 -24.41 11.18 -11.11
C LYS A 144 -24.86 12.62 -10.83
N THR A 145 -24.84 13.02 -9.56
CA THR A 145 -25.27 14.36 -9.12
C THR A 145 -24.11 15.32 -8.95
N LEU A 146 -22.88 14.80 -8.90
CA LEU A 146 -21.64 15.50 -8.57
C LEU A 146 -21.68 16.16 -7.18
N LYS A 147 -22.57 15.67 -6.32
CA LYS A 147 -22.66 16.10 -4.92
C LYS A 147 -21.63 15.34 -4.10
N LYS A 148 -20.75 16.07 -3.42
CA LYS A 148 -19.84 15.49 -2.42
C LYS A 148 -20.68 14.91 -1.28
N ASN A 149 -20.44 13.64 -0.95
CA ASN A 149 -21.07 12.99 0.20
C ASN A 149 -20.45 13.47 1.51
N SER A 150 -19.19 13.92 1.45
CA SER A 150 -18.42 14.45 2.57
C SER A 150 -17.38 15.43 2.05
N ASP A 151 -17.12 16.51 2.78
CA ASP A 151 -15.98 17.40 2.52
C ASP A 151 -14.67 16.91 3.17
N GLY A 152 -14.75 15.90 4.04
CA GLY A 152 -13.58 15.33 4.72
C GLY A 152 -12.64 14.59 3.78
N THR A 153 -11.44 14.29 4.29
CA THR A 153 -10.34 13.67 3.54
C THR A 153 -10.04 12.26 4.06
N ALA A 154 -9.63 11.35 3.18
CA ALA A 154 -9.13 10.01 3.53
C ALA A 154 -7.66 9.92 3.13
N SER A 155 -6.76 9.89 4.12
CA SER A 155 -5.32 10.15 3.94
C SER A 155 -4.61 9.21 2.96
N ASP A 156 -5.11 7.99 2.79
CA ASP A 156 -4.60 7.03 1.82
C ASP A 156 -4.79 7.49 0.37
N GLY A 157 -5.91 8.16 0.07
CA GLY A 157 -6.16 8.79 -1.22
C GLY A 157 -5.04 9.76 -1.61
N GLU A 158 -4.75 10.74 -0.76
CA GLU A 158 -3.66 11.71 -0.96
C GLU A 158 -2.29 11.03 -1.05
N LEU A 159 -2.02 10.02 -0.21
CA LEU A 159 -0.77 9.26 -0.23
C LEU A 159 -0.54 8.60 -1.60
N TYR A 160 -1.56 7.98 -2.17
CA TYR A 160 -1.49 7.41 -3.52
C TYR A 160 -1.40 8.50 -4.59
N PHE A 161 -2.25 9.53 -4.57
CA PHE A 161 -2.23 10.59 -5.60
C PHE A 161 -0.85 11.23 -5.77
N VAL A 162 -0.17 11.57 -4.67
CA VAL A 162 1.19 12.11 -4.75
C VAL A 162 2.14 11.10 -5.38
N THR A 163 2.10 9.83 -4.96
CA THR A 163 2.96 8.77 -5.51
C THR A 163 2.70 8.54 -7.00
N ASP A 164 1.43 8.52 -7.40
CA ASP A 164 0.97 8.32 -8.77
C ASP A 164 1.46 9.44 -9.69
N LEU A 165 1.35 10.69 -9.24
CA LEU A 165 1.78 11.86 -9.97
C LEU A 165 3.31 11.92 -10.09
N LEU A 166 4.06 11.55 -9.04
CA LEU A 166 5.52 11.41 -9.11
C LEU A 166 5.94 10.33 -10.10
N PHE A 167 5.24 9.19 -10.12
CA PHE A 167 5.47 8.14 -11.11
C PHE A 167 5.08 8.56 -12.53
N ALA A 168 3.99 9.30 -12.71
CA ALA A 168 3.59 9.82 -14.01
C ALA A 168 4.63 10.83 -14.54
N ALA A 169 5.12 11.72 -13.68
CA ALA A 169 6.22 12.63 -13.99
C ALA A 169 7.48 11.86 -14.46
N ASN A 170 7.84 10.80 -13.72
CA ASN A 170 9.00 9.97 -14.06
C ASN A 170 8.83 9.21 -15.38
N ARG A 171 7.62 8.71 -15.67
CA ARG A 171 7.34 7.87 -16.84
C ARG A 171 7.13 8.66 -18.12
N TRP A 172 6.29 9.70 -18.07
CA TRP A 172 5.82 10.43 -19.23
C TRP A 172 6.40 11.84 -19.35
N GLY A 173 7.01 12.36 -18.28
CA GLY A 173 7.44 13.75 -18.20
C GLY A 173 6.27 14.72 -18.04
N ASN A 174 6.61 15.98 -17.77
CA ASN A 174 5.63 17.01 -17.36
C ASN A 174 5.09 17.87 -18.51
N ASN A 175 5.67 17.75 -19.71
CA ASN A 175 5.30 18.55 -20.88
C ASN A 175 4.28 17.83 -21.78
N THR A 176 3.22 17.27 -21.19
CA THR A 176 2.27 16.39 -21.90
C THR A 176 0.80 16.80 -21.76
N GLY A 177 0.56 18.05 -21.35
CA GLY A 177 -0.77 18.62 -21.07
C GLY A 177 -1.15 18.61 -19.59
N ILE A 178 -0.54 17.74 -18.79
CA ILE A 178 -0.55 17.80 -17.32
C ILE A 178 0.91 17.84 -16.87
N ASP A 179 1.26 18.82 -16.04
CA ASP A 179 2.53 18.85 -15.33
C ASP A 179 2.38 18.02 -14.04
N TYR A 180 2.60 16.72 -14.14
CA TYR A 180 2.35 15.79 -13.04
C TYR A 180 3.16 16.12 -11.78
N TYR A 181 4.43 16.53 -11.95
CA TYR A 181 5.25 16.92 -10.81
C TYR A 181 4.69 18.19 -10.15
N HIS A 182 4.30 19.19 -10.92
CA HIS A 182 3.66 20.38 -10.36
C HIS A 182 2.37 20.04 -9.61
N GLU A 183 1.54 19.15 -10.15
CA GLU A 183 0.33 18.68 -9.48
C GLU A 183 0.63 17.93 -8.17
N ALA A 184 1.68 17.10 -8.12
CA ALA A 184 2.14 16.48 -6.88
C ALA A 184 2.58 17.54 -5.85
N ARG A 185 3.28 18.58 -6.32
CA ARG A 185 3.75 19.70 -5.48
C ARG A 185 2.61 20.52 -4.89
N ILE A 186 1.52 20.72 -5.62
CA ILE A 186 0.32 21.38 -5.07
C ILE A 186 -0.17 20.64 -3.81
N ILE A 187 -0.22 19.31 -3.85
CA ILE A 187 -0.67 18.50 -2.71
C ILE A 187 0.35 18.54 -1.58
N LEU A 188 1.64 18.34 -1.89
CA LEU A 188 2.72 18.32 -0.90
C LEU A 188 2.90 19.66 -0.18
N ASP A 189 2.90 20.77 -0.93
CA ASP A 189 3.06 22.11 -0.37
C ASP A 189 1.83 22.47 0.48
N ALA A 190 0.62 22.10 0.03
CA ALA A 190 -0.59 22.24 0.83
C ALA A 190 -0.52 21.43 2.12
N MET A 191 -0.08 20.16 2.05
CA MET A 191 0.07 19.27 3.20
C MET A 191 1.02 19.85 4.26
N TRP A 192 2.16 20.42 3.85
CA TRP A 192 3.12 21.06 4.77
C TRP A 192 2.64 22.39 5.33
N SER A 193 1.72 23.08 4.66
CA SER A 193 1.09 24.31 5.19
C SER A 193 0.04 24.05 6.28
N LYS A 194 -0.41 22.80 6.48
CA LYS A 194 -1.47 22.48 7.45
C LYS A 194 -0.90 22.27 8.85
N ASP A 195 -1.15 23.24 9.73
CA ASP A 195 -0.69 23.27 11.12
C ASP A 195 -1.81 23.02 12.15
N GLY A 196 -3.03 22.72 11.69
CA GLY A 196 -4.23 22.61 12.52
C GLY A 196 -5.18 23.78 12.37
N THR A 197 -4.79 24.86 11.68
CA THR A 197 -5.69 25.98 11.38
C THR A 197 -6.95 25.50 10.67
N GLY A 198 -8.12 25.87 11.20
CA GLY A 198 -9.41 25.40 10.69
C GLY A 198 -9.71 23.92 10.98
N GLY A 199 -8.97 23.31 11.91
CA GLY A 199 -9.14 21.91 12.33
C GLY A 199 -8.58 20.90 11.32
N ILE A 200 -7.67 21.33 10.44
CA ILE A 200 -7.08 20.51 9.38
C ILE A 200 -5.56 20.49 9.52
N TYR A 201 -5.01 19.29 9.56
CA TYR A 201 -3.60 19.01 9.73
C TYR A 201 -2.97 18.40 8.47
N ASN A 202 -1.66 18.17 8.54
CA ASN A 202 -0.94 17.34 7.61
C ASN A 202 -1.56 15.90 7.62
N ILE A 203 -1.60 15.18 6.49
CA ILE A 203 -2.06 13.77 6.48
C ILE A 203 -1.07 12.84 7.22
N LEU A 204 0.16 13.31 7.42
CA LEU A 204 1.18 12.68 8.24
C LEU A 204 1.25 13.43 9.58
N ASN A 205 1.02 12.71 10.67
CA ASN A 205 1.25 13.25 11.99
C ASN A 205 2.73 13.63 12.15
N THR A 206 3.03 14.93 12.21
CA THR A 206 4.41 15.44 12.17
C THR A 206 5.22 15.13 13.43
N THR A 207 4.56 14.79 14.54
CA THR A 207 5.22 14.38 15.78
C THR A 207 5.52 12.88 15.76
N TYR A 208 4.53 12.05 15.43
CA TYR A 208 4.66 10.60 15.44
C TYR A 208 5.24 10.02 14.14
N LYS A 209 5.34 10.84 13.08
CA LYS A 209 5.82 10.46 11.73
C LYS A 209 5.05 9.29 11.15
N GLN A 210 3.74 9.27 11.37
CA GLN A 210 2.82 8.24 10.91
C GLN A 210 1.70 8.91 10.13
N ILE A 211 1.25 8.26 9.05
CA ILE A 211 0.01 8.65 8.39
C ILE A 211 -1.14 8.58 9.39
N THR A 212 -2.11 9.49 9.28
CA THR A 212 -3.31 9.51 10.12
C THR A 212 -4.48 8.87 9.41
N PHE A 213 -5.50 8.45 10.15
CA PHE A 213 -6.75 7.99 9.55
C PHE A 213 -7.38 9.10 8.68
N THR A 214 -7.53 10.30 9.25
CA THR A 214 -7.85 11.51 8.49
C THR A 214 -7.08 12.73 9.05
N PRO A 215 -6.90 13.81 8.27
CA PRO A 215 -6.21 15.01 8.74
C PRO A 215 -7.06 15.93 9.63
N GLU A 216 -8.34 15.61 9.85
CA GLU A 216 -9.21 16.36 10.76
C GLU A 216 -8.76 16.23 12.22
N GLU A 217 -8.83 17.33 12.97
CA GLU A 217 -8.39 17.42 14.38
C GLU A 217 -8.83 16.25 15.26
N LYS A 218 -10.09 15.84 15.14
CA LYS A 218 -10.66 14.75 15.95
C LYS A 218 -10.04 13.38 15.65
N ASN A 219 -9.46 13.20 14.47
CA ASN A 219 -8.91 11.93 13.99
C ASN A 219 -7.39 11.96 13.80
N TYR A 220 -6.75 13.12 13.98
CA TYR A 220 -5.32 13.31 13.76
C TYR A 220 -4.41 12.54 14.76
N GLY A 221 -5.01 11.96 15.80
CA GLY A 221 -4.33 11.21 16.85
C GLY A 221 -4.21 9.70 16.64
N TRP A 222 -4.80 9.15 15.58
CA TRP A 222 -4.83 7.70 15.33
C TRP A 222 -4.70 7.36 13.82
N THR A 223 -4.55 6.08 13.50
CA THR A 223 -4.18 5.59 12.16
C THR A 223 -4.93 4.32 11.75
N ASP A 224 -4.76 3.94 10.50
CA ASP A 224 -5.18 2.69 9.91
C ASP A 224 -3.93 1.93 9.41
N PRO A 225 -3.65 0.68 9.84
CA PRO A 225 -2.48 -0.06 9.40
C PRO A 225 -2.36 -0.24 7.89
N SER A 226 -3.47 -0.26 7.16
CA SER A 226 -3.49 -0.36 5.71
C SER A 226 -3.03 0.91 4.99
N TYR A 227 -2.94 2.05 5.69
CA TYR A 227 -2.44 3.31 5.12
C TYR A 227 -0.91 3.40 5.21
N HIS A 228 -0.27 2.53 5.99
CA HIS A 228 1.18 2.50 6.15
C HIS A 228 1.88 1.86 4.94
N LEU A 229 2.32 2.70 3.99
CA LEU A 229 3.07 2.31 2.79
C LEU A 229 4.53 2.79 2.90
N PRO A 230 5.40 2.11 3.67
CA PRO A 230 6.81 2.51 3.81
C PRO A 230 7.52 2.64 2.46
N ALA A 231 7.17 1.79 1.48
CA ALA A 231 7.68 1.88 0.13
C ALA A 231 7.39 3.24 -0.54
N PHE A 232 6.20 3.81 -0.34
CA PHE A 232 5.84 5.11 -0.92
C PHE A 232 6.59 6.25 -0.26
N PHE A 233 6.82 6.19 1.05
CA PHE A 233 7.64 7.21 1.72
C PHE A 233 9.10 7.19 1.22
N GLU A 234 9.65 6.03 0.86
CA GLU A 234 10.96 5.98 0.18
C GLU A 234 10.90 6.63 -1.21
N ILE A 235 9.81 6.44 -1.97
CA ILE A 235 9.58 7.14 -3.25
C ILE A 235 9.54 8.66 -3.05
N TRP A 236 8.81 9.14 -2.04
CA TRP A 236 8.71 10.56 -1.73
C TRP A 236 10.07 11.13 -1.35
N ALA A 237 10.84 10.42 -0.52
CA ALA A 237 12.20 10.81 -0.16
C ALA A 237 13.16 10.93 -1.37
N MET A 238 12.86 10.26 -2.49
CA MET A 238 13.67 10.35 -3.71
C MET A 238 13.17 11.38 -4.71
N TYR A 239 11.85 11.50 -4.86
CA TYR A 239 11.25 12.18 -6.01
C TYR A 239 10.38 13.38 -5.67
N ALA A 240 9.94 13.56 -4.42
CA ALA A 240 9.15 14.73 -4.01
C ALA A 240 9.94 16.04 -4.15
N LYS A 241 11.25 16.00 -3.82
CA LYS A 241 12.20 17.14 -3.94
C LYS A 241 11.65 18.44 -3.35
N ASP A 242 10.99 18.33 -2.21
CA ASP A 242 10.31 19.40 -1.49
C ASP A 242 11.06 19.87 -0.24
N GLY A 243 12.25 19.32 0.02
CA GLY A 243 13.07 19.67 1.19
C GLY A 243 12.72 18.88 2.45
N HIS A 244 11.80 17.91 2.37
CA HIS A 244 11.37 17.08 3.48
C HIS A 244 11.83 15.62 3.36
N GLU A 245 12.87 15.35 2.57
CA GLU A 245 13.30 13.99 2.23
C GLU A 245 13.67 13.16 3.46
N GLN A 246 14.28 13.77 4.48
CA GLN A 246 14.60 13.07 5.73
C GLN A 246 13.34 12.72 6.53
N PHE A 247 12.33 13.59 6.54
CA PHE A 247 11.07 13.30 7.21
C PHE A 247 10.38 12.08 6.58
N TYR A 248 10.37 11.98 5.26
CA TYR A 248 9.81 10.81 4.58
C TYR A 248 10.57 9.52 4.86
N LYS A 249 11.91 9.56 4.92
CA LYS A 249 12.71 8.39 5.35
C LYS A 249 12.33 7.95 6.77
N ASP A 250 12.17 8.91 7.67
CA ASP A 250 11.75 8.63 9.04
C ASP A 250 10.32 8.05 9.10
N CYS A 251 9.39 8.51 8.24
CA CYS A 251 8.06 7.93 8.09
C CYS A 251 8.10 6.48 7.56
N ALA A 252 9.01 6.18 6.62
CA ALA A 252 9.22 4.82 6.13
C ALA A 252 9.67 3.88 7.26
N ASP A 253 10.69 4.28 8.01
CA ASP A 253 11.21 3.50 9.14
C ASP A 253 10.19 3.35 10.27
N THR A 254 9.46 4.42 10.56
CA THR A 254 8.38 4.41 11.56
C THR A 254 7.24 3.49 11.15
N SER A 255 6.86 3.49 9.86
CA SER A 255 5.79 2.63 9.35
C SER A 255 6.16 1.15 9.43
N ARG A 256 7.42 0.79 9.09
CA ARG A 256 7.91 -0.59 9.29
C ARG A 256 7.82 -1.00 10.76
N ALA A 257 8.34 -0.16 11.67
CA ALA A 257 8.28 -0.42 13.11
C ALA A 257 6.84 -0.46 13.66
N PHE A 258 5.93 0.33 13.10
CA PHE A 258 4.52 0.33 13.46
C PHE A 258 3.83 -0.98 13.06
N LEU A 259 4.08 -1.48 11.84
CA LEU A 259 3.48 -2.72 11.35
C LEU A 259 3.86 -3.94 12.21
N HIS A 260 5.05 -3.94 12.83
CA HIS A 260 5.41 -4.95 13.85
C HIS A 260 4.43 -4.99 15.02
N ARG A 261 4.02 -3.80 15.51
CA ARG A 261 3.11 -3.67 16.65
C ARG A 261 1.67 -3.96 16.25
N ALA A 262 1.22 -3.42 15.12
CA ALA A 262 -0.14 -3.61 14.62
C ALA A 262 -0.43 -5.08 14.25
N CYS A 263 0.57 -5.82 13.74
CA CYS A 263 0.44 -7.22 13.33
C CYS A 263 1.05 -8.20 14.36
N LYS A 264 1.09 -7.83 15.64
CA LYS A 264 1.73 -8.61 16.72
C LYS A 264 1.02 -9.92 17.06
N ALA A 265 -0.25 -10.08 16.65
CA ALA A 265 -1.04 -11.28 16.94
C ALA A 265 -0.36 -12.54 16.38
N ALA A 266 -0.59 -13.71 17.00
CA ALA A 266 -0.03 -14.97 16.51
C ALA A 266 -0.48 -15.31 15.08
N THR A 267 -1.66 -14.83 14.68
CA THR A 267 -2.24 -14.93 13.33
C THR A 267 -1.67 -13.92 12.34
N ALA A 268 -0.89 -12.95 12.82
CA ALA A 268 -0.47 -11.74 12.10
C ALA A 268 -1.60 -10.81 11.61
N LEU A 269 -2.85 -11.06 12.01
CA LEU A 269 -3.96 -10.14 11.73
C LEU A 269 -3.78 -8.83 12.49
N ASN A 270 -4.15 -7.73 11.85
CA ASN A 270 -4.27 -6.39 12.42
C ASN A 270 -5.75 -5.99 12.57
N TYR A 271 -6.00 -4.90 13.28
CA TYR A 271 -7.30 -4.22 13.25
C TYR A 271 -7.35 -3.24 12.07
N ASP A 272 -8.54 -2.95 11.53
CA ASP A 272 -8.70 -1.86 10.56
C ASP A 272 -8.21 -0.54 11.16
N TYR A 273 -8.63 -0.22 12.39
CA TYR A 273 -8.30 1.05 13.04
C TYR A 273 -7.48 0.83 14.30
N THR A 274 -6.42 1.63 14.45
CA THR A 274 -5.49 1.52 15.57
C THR A 274 -4.99 2.88 16.05
N GLU A 275 -4.62 2.95 17.32
CA GLU A 275 -3.74 4.00 17.82
C GLU A 275 -2.35 3.89 17.17
N PHE A 276 -1.54 4.95 17.21
CA PHE A 276 -0.14 4.90 16.75
C PHE A 276 0.74 3.87 17.49
N SER A 277 0.28 3.37 18.64
CA SER A 277 0.92 2.27 19.36
C SER A 277 0.72 0.91 18.68
N GLY A 278 -0.30 0.77 17.81
CA GLY A 278 -0.76 -0.50 17.24
C GLY A 278 -1.88 -1.17 18.06
N GLU A 279 -2.31 -0.59 19.17
CA GLU A 279 -3.50 -1.05 19.90
C GLU A 279 -4.79 -0.67 19.15
N ALA A 280 -5.85 -1.43 19.40
CA ALA A 280 -7.14 -1.26 18.73
C ALA A 280 -7.75 0.12 18.99
N HIS A 281 -8.28 0.76 17.94
CA HIS A 281 -9.07 1.99 18.06
C HIS A 281 -10.54 1.69 17.75
N SER A 282 -11.43 1.90 18.72
CA SER A 282 -12.87 1.66 18.54
C SER A 282 -13.56 2.90 18.01
N THR A 283 -14.46 2.72 17.05
CA THR A 283 -15.26 3.83 16.50
C THR A 283 -16.75 3.62 16.78
N PRO A 284 -17.58 4.68 16.72
CA PRO A 284 -19.03 4.54 16.90
C PRO A 284 -19.72 3.67 15.85
N TRP A 285 -19.12 3.51 14.66
CA TRP A 285 -19.70 2.76 13.54
C TRP A 285 -19.25 1.30 13.47
N MET A 286 -18.16 0.93 14.16
CA MET A 286 -17.61 -0.41 14.08
C MET A 286 -16.69 -0.76 15.27
N PRO A 287 -16.86 -1.95 15.88
CA PRO A 287 -15.89 -2.47 16.84
C PRO A 287 -14.61 -2.96 16.13
N PRO A 288 -13.44 -2.87 16.80
CA PRO A 288 -12.17 -3.28 16.19
C PRO A 288 -12.15 -4.76 15.78
N ALA A 289 -11.76 -5.04 14.55
CA ALA A 289 -11.46 -6.37 14.04
C ALA A 289 -10.62 -6.26 12.75
N PHE A 290 -10.16 -7.39 12.21
CA PHE A 290 -9.61 -7.49 10.86
C PHE A 290 -10.76 -7.52 9.85
N ARG A 291 -10.89 -6.50 9.00
CA ARG A 291 -11.93 -6.43 7.95
C ARG A 291 -11.36 -5.77 6.68
N PHE A 292 -12.21 -5.07 5.91
CA PHE A 292 -11.94 -4.65 4.54
C PHE A 292 -10.62 -3.87 4.42
N ASP A 293 -10.41 -2.84 5.25
CA ASP A 293 -9.18 -2.05 5.20
C ASP A 293 -7.94 -2.90 5.45
N SER A 294 -8.00 -3.79 6.45
CA SER A 294 -6.91 -4.70 6.81
C SER A 294 -6.48 -5.65 5.68
N TRP A 295 -7.34 -5.91 4.69
CA TRP A 295 -7.00 -6.80 3.57
C TRP A 295 -5.83 -6.28 2.76
N ARG A 296 -5.56 -4.96 2.76
CA ARG A 296 -4.44 -4.35 2.01
C ARG A 296 -3.08 -4.57 2.68
N VAL A 297 -3.04 -4.78 4.01
CA VAL A 297 -1.79 -4.87 4.79
C VAL A 297 -0.80 -5.93 4.24
N PRO A 298 -1.22 -7.18 3.92
CA PRO A 298 -0.32 -8.16 3.32
C PRO A 298 0.33 -7.71 2.00
N MET A 299 -0.42 -7.02 1.14
CA MET A 299 0.05 -6.50 -0.14
C MET A 299 1.01 -5.32 0.04
N ASN A 300 0.73 -4.43 1.00
CA ASN A 300 1.56 -3.28 1.33
C ASN A 300 2.94 -3.70 1.85
N ILE A 301 2.97 -4.68 2.76
CA ILE A 301 4.21 -5.26 3.29
C ILE A 301 4.97 -5.96 2.16
N THR A 302 4.27 -6.68 1.28
CA THR A 302 4.87 -7.32 0.09
C THR A 302 5.56 -6.30 -0.81
N MET A 303 4.91 -5.16 -1.07
CA MET A 303 5.49 -4.10 -1.89
C MET A 303 6.82 -3.61 -1.31
N ASP A 304 6.85 -3.28 -0.01
CA ASP A 304 8.08 -2.81 0.65
C ASP A 304 9.18 -3.88 0.66
N TYR A 305 8.82 -5.13 0.90
CA TYR A 305 9.74 -6.26 0.83
C TYR A 305 10.40 -6.39 -0.54
N VAL A 306 9.61 -6.33 -1.62
CA VAL A 306 10.11 -6.50 -3.00
C VAL A 306 10.92 -5.28 -3.45
N TRP A 307 10.43 -4.07 -3.14
CA TRP A 307 11.03 -2.83 -3.61
C TRP A 307 12.32 -2.49 -2.86
N PHE A 308 12.29 -2.55 -1.53
CA PHE A 308 13.38 -2.05 -0.67
C PHE A 308 13.98 -3.12 0.24
N GLY A 309 13.18 -4.08 0.72
CA GLY A 309 13.69 -5.21 1.49
C GLY A 309 14.45 -4.80 2.75
N LYS A 310 14.06 -3.70 3.40
CA LYS A 310 14.73 -3.17 4.60
C LYS A 310 14.34 -3.88 5.90
N ASP A 311 13.30 -4.72 5.87
CA ASP A 311 12.77 -5.41 7.06
C ASP A 311 12.45 -6.90 6.79
N LYS A 312 13.28 -7.54 5.96
CA LYS A 312 13.00 -8.87 5.41
C LYS A 312 12.69 -9.93 6.45
N GLU A 313 13.45 -9.98 7.54
CA GLU A 313 13.29 -11.05 8.55
C GLU A 313 11.89 -11.01 9.16
N TRP A 314 11.40 -9.82 9.54
CA TRP A 314 10.06 -9.68 10.07
C TRP A 314 8.99 -9.85 8.99
N GLN A 315 9.20 -9.30 7.79
CA GLN A 315 8.26 -9.41 6.66
C GLN A 315 8.04 -10.89 6.25
N GLN A 316 9.09 -11.71 6.30
CA GLN A 316 9.03 -13.16 6.08
C GLN A 316 8.28 -13.87 7.21
N ASP A 317 8.53 -13.51 8.48
CA ASP A 317 7.79 -14.05 9.62
C ASP A 317 6.29 -13.68 9.58
N TYR A 318 5.97 -12.45 9.22
CA TYR A 318 4.61 -11.97 8.99
C TYR A 318 3.89 -12.85 7.97
N ALA A 319 4.45 -13.02 6.77
CA ALA A 319 3.86 -13.86 5.74
C ALA A 319 3.65 -15.29 6.22
N LYS A 320 4.63 -15.86 6.92
CA LYS A 320 4.54 -17.21 7.49
C LYS A 320 3.37 -17.33 8.45
N ARG A 321 3.24 -16.42 9.44
CA ARG A 321 2.14 -16.44 10.42
C ARG A 321 0.78 -16.24 9.76
N PHE A 322 0.66 -15.22 8.92
CA PHE A 322 -0.56 -14.84 8.21
C PHE A 322 -1.08 -15.99 7.32
N GLN A 323 -0.24 -16.51 6.44
CA GLN A 323 -0.62 -17.61 5.54
C GLN A 323 -0.83 -18.92 6.29
N SER A 324 -0.10 -19.18 7.39
CA SER A 324 -0.36 -20.37 8.23
C SER A 324 -1.74 -20.30 8.89
N PHE A 325 -2.14 -19.12 9.38
CA PHE A 325 -3.47 -18.92 9.92
C PHE A 325 -4.55 -19.14 8.87
N LEU A 326 -4.47 -18.51 7.70
CA LEU A 326 -5.45 -18.69 6.63
C LEU A 326 -5.51 -20.14 6.14
N ARG A 327 -4.36 -20.81 6.02
CA ARG A 327 -4.31 -22.24 5.69
C ARG A 327 -5.04 -23.09 6.72
N SER A 328 -4.98 -22.73 8.01
CA SER A 328 -5.73 -23.43 9.08
C SER A 328 -7.25 -23.27 8.98
N LYS A 329 -7.72 -22.23 8.28
CA LYS A 329 -9.14 -22.00 7.96
C LYS A 329 -9.58 -22.65 6.64
N GLY A 330 -8.64 -23.18 5.86
CA GLY A 330 -8.85 -23.73 4.54
C GLY A 330 -8.66 -22.69 3.45
N ILE A 331 -7.73 -22.95 2.52
CA ILE A 331 -7.31 -22.00 1.49
C ILE A 331 -8.47 -21.54 0.60
N ASP A 332 -9.43 -22.42 0.30
CA ASP A 332 -10.59 -22.10 -0.55
C ASP A 332 -11.85 -21.71 0.25
N LYS A 333 -11.72 -21.50 1.58
CA LYS A 333 -12.87 -21.39 2.49
C LYS A 333 -12.74 -20.35 3.60
N PHE A 334 -11.57 -19.77 3.82
CA PHE A 334 -11.40 -18.79 4.90
C PHE A 334 -12.35 -17.61 4.70
N ASP A 335 -12.96 -17.15 5.79
CA ASP A 335 -13.81 -15.96 5.80
C ASP A 335 -13.00 -14.68 5.58
N ASP A 336 -13.69 -13.56 5.39
CA ASP A 336 -13.10 -12.28 5.05
C ASP A 336 -13.08 -11.28 6.21
N GLN A 337 -13.55 -11.67 7.39
CA GLN A 337 -13.46 -10.87 8.61
C GLN A 337 -13.17 -11.76 9.83
N PHE A 338 -12.28 -11.30 10.71
CA PHE A 338 -11.84 -12.04 11.89
C PHE A 338 -11.57 -11.12 13.07
N ASN A 339 -11.76 -11.63 14.29
CA ASN A 339 -11.02 -11.08 15.43
C ASN A 339 -9.53 -11.38 15.24
N ILE A 340 -8.64 -10.56 15.83
CA ILE A 340 -7.19 -10.74 15.61
C ILE A 340 -6.64 -12.06 16.19
N ASP A 341 -7.34 -12.70 17.12
CA ASP A 341 -7.02 -14.04 17.61
C ASP A 341 -7.40 -15.17 16.64
N GLY A 342 -8.08 -14.83 15.53
CA GLY A 342 -8.52 -15.75 14.49
C GLY A 342 -9.90 -16.35 14.72
N SER A 343 -10.64 -15.92 15.75
CA SER A 343 -12.04 -16.28 15.96
C SER A 343 -12.97 -15.50 15.02
N ALA A 344 -14.17 -16.03 14.80
CA ALA A 344 -15.20 -15.34 14.02
C ALA A 344 -15.68 -14.09 14.79
N PRO A 345 -15.85 -12.94 14.13
CA PRO A 345 -16.28 -11.72 14.81
C PRO A 345 -17.80 -11.76 15.02
N GLU A 346 -18.26 -11.27 16.19
CA GLU A 346 -19.69 -11.19 16.50
C GLU A 346 -20.39 -10.10 15.64
N PHE A 347 -19.70 -8.97 15.44
CA PHE A 347 -20.09 -7.96 14.47
C PHE A 347 -19.47 -8.28 13.10
N ILE A 348 -20.31 -8.36 12.08
CA ILE A 348 -19.89 -8.44 10.66
C ILE A 348 -20.10 -7.06 10.04
N LEU A 349 -19.05 -6.43 9.51
CA LEU A 349 -19.18 -5.18 8.77
C LEU A 349 -19.85 -5.48 7.42
N PRO A 350 -20.93 -4.75 7.04
CA PRO A 350 -21.58 -4.99 5.77
C PRO A 350 -20.72 -4.48 4.60
N ALA A 351 -20.73 -5.23 3.50
CA ALA A 351 -20.18 -4.79 2.22
C ALA A 351 -21.34 -4.22 1.38
N GLY A 352 -21.40 -2.89 1.29
CA GLY A 352 -22.60 -2.20 0.83
C GLY A 352 -23.78 -2.46 1.78
N GLY A 353 -24.92 -2.91 1.24
CA GLY A 353 -26.11 -3.24 2.03
C GLY A 353 -26.15 -4.66 2.61
N ILE A 354 -25.11 -5.49 2.41
CA ILE A 354 -25.17 -6.93 2.70
C ILE A 354 -24.23 -7.30 3.85
N LYS A 355 -24.78 -7.92 4.89
CA LYS A 355 -24.06 -8.34 6.10
C LYS A 355 -23.83 -9.85 6.10
N LYS A 356 -22.71 -10.29 5.51
CA LYS A 356 -22.37 -11.72 5.35
C LYS A 356 -20.86 -11.91 5.20
N LEU A 357 -20.30 -12.90 5.89
CA LEU A 357 -18.92 -13.35 5.69
C LEU A 357 -18.79 -14.09 4.36
N ARG A 358 -17.70 -13.85 3.66
CA ARG A 358 -17.40 -14.50 2.37
C ARG A 358 -15.95 -14.95 2.30
N HIS A 359 -15.67 -15.80 1.32
CA HIS A 359 -14.30 -16.05 0.87
C HIS A 359 -13.94 -15.02 -0.20
N SER A 360 -13.75 -13.77 0.23
CA SER A 360 -13.70 -12.62 -0.68
C SER A 360 -12.41 -12.58 -1.51
N LEU A 361 -12.56 -12.37 -2.82
CA LEU A 361 -11.46 -12.37 -3.78
C LEU A 361 -10.36 -11.36 -3.44
N GLY A 362 -10.71 -10.20 -2.89
CA GLY A 362 -9.75 -9.18 -2.46
C GLY A 362 -8.80 -9.72 -1.41
N LEU A 363 -9.32 -10.40 -0.37
CA LEU A 363 -8.48 -11.03 0.66
C LEU A 363 -7.69 -12.21 0.10
N VAL A 364 -8.27 -13.03 -0.78
CA VAL A 364 -7.54 -14.10 -1.49
C VAL A 364 -6.34 -13.54 -2.23
N ALA A 365 -6.55 -12.43 -2.94
CA ALA A 365 -5.54 -11.80 -3.76
C ALA A 365 -4.37 -11.25 -2.94
N THR A 366 -4.65 -10.44 -1.91
CA THR A 366 -3.59 -9.85 -1.09
C THR A 366 -2.86 -10.89 -0.24
N SER A 367 -3.56 -11.96 0.17
CA SER A 367 -2.94 -13.12 0.82
C SER A 367 -1.98 -13.86 -0.09
N ALA A 368 -2.30 -13.96 -1.38
CA ALA A 368 -1.38 -14.54 -2.37
C ALA A 368 -0.17 -13.65 -2.63
N ALA A 369 -0.33 -12.31 -2.63
CA ALA A 369 0.80 -11.38 -2.75
C ALA A 369 1.86 -11.63 -1.66
N ALA A 370 1.44 -11.92 -0.42
CA ALA A 370 2.35 -12.24 0.69
C ALA A 370 3.28 -13.44 0.44
N SER A 371 2.97 -14.28 -0.56
CA SER A 371 3.81 -15.42 -0.95
C SER A 371 5.19 -15.00 -1.47
N TYR A 372 5.37 -13.74 -1.90
CA TYR A 372 6.71 -13.21 -2.22
C TYR A 372 7.67 -13.20 -1.04
N MET A 373 7.13 -12.96 0.15
CA MET A 373 7.87 -12.95 1.41
C MET A 373 7.98 -14.37 1.97
N GLY A 374 7.07 -15.26 1.58
CA GLY A 374 7.04 -16.65 2.02
C GLY A 374 8.16 -17.51 1.46
N GLN A 375 8.40 -18.63 2.12
CA GLN A 375 9.22 -19.74 1.61
C GLN A 375 8.35 -20.96 1.24
N ASP A 376 7.06 -20.74 0.98
CA ASP A 376 6.17 -21.83 0.58
C ASP A 376 6.59 -22.38 -0.79
N LYS A 377 7.06 -23.63 -0.79
CA LYS A 377 7.50 -24.33 -2.00
C LYS A 377 6.34 -24.86 -2.83
N ASN A 378 5.15 -24.94 -2.24
CA ASN A 378 3.95 -25.46 -2.91
C ASN A 378 3.18 -24.37 -3.65
N PHE A 379 3.49 -23.09 -3.41
CA PHE A 379 2.84 -21.95 -4.03
C PHE A 379 1.31 -21.99 -3.90
N ASP A 380 0.79 -22.48 -2.78
CA ASP A 380 -0.64 -22.83 -2.66
C ASP A 380 -1.56 -21.61 -2.81
N PHE A 381 -1.27 -20.49 -2.13
CA PHE A 381 -1.98 -19.23 -2.33
C PHE A 381 -1.80 -18.63 -3.73
N VAL A 382 -0.63 -18.82 -4.36
CA VAL A 382 -0.37 -18.33 -5.73
C VAL A 382 -1.24 -19.10 -6.73
N HIS A 383 -1.35 -20.42 -6.56
CA HIS A 383 -2.23 -21.27 -7.38
C HIS A 383 -3.72 -20.96 -7.12
N ALA A 384 -4.10 -20.70 -5.87
CA ALA A 384 -5.47 -20.28 -5.53
C ALA A 384 -5.85 -18.99 -6.27
N LEU A 385 -5.01 -17.94 -6.20
CA LEU A 385 -5.25 -16.70 -6.93
C LEU A 385 -5.19 -16.88 -8.46
N TRP A 386 -4.29 -17.73 -8.97
CA TRP A 386 -4.23 -18.03 -10.41
C TRP A 386 -5.55 -18.59 -10.94
N ASN A 387 -6.19 -19.47 -10.16
CA ASN A 387 -7.46 -20.09 -10.51
C ASN A 387 -8.67 -19.19 -10.20
N ALA A 388 -8.53 -18.25 -9.28
CA ALA A 388 -9.58 -17.30 -8.92
C ALA A 388 -9.96 -16.37 -10.10
N LYS A 389 -11.20 -15.90 -10.08
CA LYS A 389 -11.79 -15.03 -11.10
C LYS A 389 -12.58 -13.92 -10.43
N LEU A 390 -12.58 -12.74 -11.07
CA LEU A 390 -13.49 -11.67 -10.72
C LEU A 390 -14.86 -11.97 -11.33
N GLU A 391 -15.75 -12.55 -10.54
CA GLU A 391 -17.10 -12.94 -10.94
C GLU A 391 -18.07 -12.88 -9.74
N PRO A 392 -19.39 -12.84 -9.98
CA PRO A 392 -20.37 -12.86 -8.90
C PRO A 392 -20.23 -14.11 -8.02
N TYR A 393 -20.38 -13.93 -6.71
CA TYR A 393 -20.43 -15.01 -5.74
C TYR A 393 -21.72 -15.83 -5.90
N GLU A 394 -21.78 -17.02 -5.28
CA GLU A 394 -22.95 -17.91 -5.35
C GLU A 394 -24.26 -17.26 -4.87
N ASP A 395 -24.18 -16.25 -4.01
CA ASP A 395 -25.33 -15.49 -3.51
C ASP A 395 -25.69 -14.28 -4.36
N GLY A 396 -25.06 -14.12 -5.52
CA GLY A 396 -25.26 -13.01 -6.45
C GLY A 396 -24.60 -11.71 -6.03
N TYR A 397 -23.90 -11.65 -4.88
CA TYR A 397 -23.06 -10.50 -4.55
C TYR A 397 -21.94 -10.38 -5.59
N PHE A 398 -21.55 -9.15 -5.92
CA PHE A 398 -20.43 -8.91 -6.81
C PHE A 398 -19.78 -7.56 -6.49
N ASP A 399 -18.45 -7.55 -6.39
CA ASP A 399 -17.68 -6.36 -6.04
C ASP A 399 -16.52 -6.12 -7.02
N PRO A 400 -16.81 -5.67 -8.25
CA PRO A 400 -15.77 -5.35 -9.23
C PRO A 400 -14.89 -4.17 -8.79
N TYR A 401 -15.28 -3.44 -7.75
CA TYR A 401 -14.53 -2.33 -7.18
C TYR A 401 -13.45 -2.82 -6.22
N TYR A 402 -13.82 -3.27 -5.02
CA TYR A 402 -12.80 -3.52 -3.99
C TYR A 402 -12.08 -4.84 -4.24
N ASP A 403 -12.83 -5.92 -4.48
CA ASP A 403 -12.22 -7.21 -4.86
C ASP A 403 -11.45 -7.07 -6.18
N GLY A 404 -12.03 -6.40 -7.17
CA GLY A 404 -11.42 -6.23 -8.49
C GLY A 404 -10.10 -5.44 -8.46
N LEU A 405 -10.05 -4.32 -7.74
CA LEU A 405 -8.82 -3.51 -7.62
C LEU A 405 -7.72 -4.27 -6.87
N LEU A 406 -8.04 -4.92 -5.74
CA LEU A 406 -7.07 -5.71 -4.98
C LEU A 406 -6.59 -6.95 -5.75
N TYR A 407 -7.48 -7.59 -6.51
CA TYR A 407 -7.16 -8.67 -7.42
C TYR A 407 -6.16 -8.25 -8.49
N LEU A 408 -6.42 -7.12 -9.16
CA LEU A 408 -5.53 -6.59 -10.19
C LEU A 408 -4.16 -6.18 -9.63
N PHE A 409 -4.11 -5.46 -8.50
CA PHE A 409 -2.83 -5.13 -7.86
C PHE A 409 -2.03 -6.39 -7.49
N SER A 410 -2.68 -7.41 -6.95
CA SER A 410 -2.01 -8.64 -6.56
C SER A 410 -1.47 -9.42 -7.76
N ILE A 411 -2.20 -9.44 -8.88
CA ILE A 411 -1.68 -10.00 -10.15
C ILE A 411 -0.47 -9.18 -10.63
N MET A 412 -0.53 -7.84 -10.60
CA MET A 412 0.58 -6.99 -10.98
C MET A 412 1.82 -7.24 -10.10
N HIS A 413 1.63 -7.40 -8.80
CA HIS A 413 2.71 -7.82 -7.89
C HIS A 413 3.30 -9.14 -8.36
N LEU A 414 2.48 -10.21 -8.44
CA LEU A 414 2.92 -11.58 -8.67
C LEU A 414 3.46 -11.83 -10.08
N SER A 415 3.08 -11.02 -11.05
CA SER A 415 3.65 -11.03 -12.41
C SER A 415 4.93 -10.20 -12.54
N GLY A 416 5.31 -9.44 -11.50
CA GLY A 416 6.43 -8.50 -11.56
C GLY A 416 6.15 -7.24 -12.39
N ASN A 417 4.88 -6.84 -12.53
CA ASN A 417 4.44 -5.64 -13.26
C ASN A 417 4.04 -4.46 -12.35
N TYR A 418 4.22 -4.59 -11.03
CA TYR A 418 4.10 -3.49 -10.07
C TYR A 418 5.48 -3.00 -9.63
N LYS A 419 5.95 -1.90 -10.22
CA LYS A 419 7.36 -1.49 -10.21
C LYS A 419 7.58 -0.08 -9.66
N ILE A 420 8.77 0.18 -9.13
CA ILE A 420 9.28 1.53 -8.98
C ILE A 420 9.50 2.12 -10.37
N ILE A 421 8.88 3.26 -10.65
CA ILE A 421 9.05 3.98 -11.90
C ILE A 421 10.10 5.06 -11.68
N LYS A 422 11.33 4.81 -12.16
CA LYS A 422 12.46 5.74 -12.08
C LYS A 422 12.37 6.82 -13.18
N PRO A 423 12.91 8.03 -12.97
CA PRO A 423 12.98 9.06 -14.02
C PRO A 423 13.76 8.55 -15.23
N ALA A 424 13.31 8.91 -16.45
CA ALA A 424 14.03 8.62 -17.68
C ALA A 424 15.51 9.07 -17.61
N GLY A 425 16.43 8.17 -17.93
CA GLY A 425 17.88 8.42 -17.85
C GLY A 425 18.57 7.99 -16.55
N SER A 426 17.83 7.40 -15.60
CA SER A 426 18.35 6.89 -14.32
C SER A 426 18.60 5.37 -14.38
N ASN A 427 19.58 4.93 -15.19
CA ASN A 427 20.07 3.54 -15.15
C ASN A 427 21.29 3.42 -14.25
#